data_AF-A0A4R3U6B8-F1
#
_entry.id   AF-A0A4R3U6B8-F1
#
_cell.length_a   1.000
_cell.length_b   1.000
_cell.length_c   1.000
_cell.angle_alpha   90.00
_cell.angle_beta   90.00
_cell.angle_gamma   90.00
#
_symmetry.space_group_name_H-M   'P 1'
#
loop_
_entity.id
_entity.type
_entity.pdbx_description
1 polymer ?
#
loop_
_entity_poly.entity_id
_entity_poly.type
_entity_poly.pdbx_seq_one_letter_code
_entity_poly.pdbx_strand_id
1 'polypeptide(L)'
;MVSVFVGVAAFVSSLFGIVQPAPQAHEPSLGTALPSAPAVFETSLQSRISSTDTSLTLVANSVRGGSSLSGYNCFTVDEGRTDAEYMCGTVSGTSVSSLTRGLDPATGTSSNSALKFAHRVGANVKITDFPVLQILRNQANGTETYPNTLHYASGVTPTLPSDLTDKEYADSLAFAGAGVIDATTASKGVVELATGCEAASSTVTGGSGPLVVPASLATSTYNAATAPCRVLSTGNDGLIDQGFLPTTISKNITFAGTDTFSSSTVIGSFNAVDIGKNVQVFTGSGTFLVPTNVKKVSVEMVGSGGGSSGCSTSSSCTGSPGSSGEYRAGIIDVSATTSVAVTVGTGGTASSDGTSSRFSTFMVAGSGRFNAAANTGSGGDIAIPGALGSVGAVGSALCVAISGTSRFGTPFFWGSGSGTGGGAGQGYGNGHSGGCEMNNDNAAGSGGSGLSGILIVRW
;
A
#
# COMPACT_ATOMS: atom_id res chain seq x y z
N MET A 1 10.71 30.36 8.29
CA MET A 1 11.90 30.44 9.17
C MET A 1 11.64 29.56 10.37
N VAL A 2 11.99 28.27 10.30
CA VAL A 2 12.01 27.36 11.45
C VAL A 2 13.29 26.56 11.31
N SER A 3 14.14 26.71 12.32
CA SER A 3 15.48 26.14 12.43
C SER A 3 15.38 24.64 12.73
N VAL A 4 16.03 23.80 11.93
CA VAL A 4 16.15 22.36 12.20
C VAL A 4 17.60 22.08 12.58
N PHE A 5 17.77 21.65 13.83
CA PHE A 5 19.01 21.13 14.41
C PHE A 5 19.48 19.91 13.62
N VAL A 6 20.68 19.98 13.05
CA VAL A 6 21.41 18.83 12.50
C VAL A 6 22.03 18.08 13.68
N GLY A 7 21.43 16.94 14.02
CA GLY A 7 21.96 16.01 15.02
C GLY A 7 23.13 15.22 14.43
N VAL A 8 24.34 15.48 14.93
CA VAL A 8 25.54 14.70 14.67
C VAL A 8 25.38 13.33 15.35
N ALA A 9 25.22 12.28 14.55
CA ALA A 9 25.27 10.90 15.03
C ALA A 9 26.73 10.54 15.34
N ALA A 10 27.12 10.71 16.61
CA ALA A 10 28.38 10.19 17.12
C ALA A 10 28.31 8.65 17.16
N PHE A 11 29.09 8.01 16.29
CA PHE A 11 29.27 6.58 16.24
C PHE A 11 30.07 6.15 17.48
N VAL A 12 29.37 5.70 18.53
CA VAL A 12 29.97 5.15 19.75
C VAL A 12 30.37 3.69 19.48
N SER A 13 31.52 3.49 18.84
CA SER A 13 32.17 2.19 18.74
C SER A 13 33.51 2.22 19.46
N SER A 14 33.50 2.00 20.79
CA SER A 14 34.62 1.45 21.58
C SER A 14 34.39 1.64 23.10
N LEU A 15 33.42 0.92 23.68
CA LEU A 15 33.28 0.82 25.15
C LEU A 15 33.65 -0.57 25.70
N PHE A 16 34.06 -1.51 24.85
CA PHE A 16 34.72 -2.73 25.32
C PHE A 16 36.23 -2.50 25.28
N GLY A 17 36.74 -1.96 26.38
CA GLY A 17 38.16 -2.00 26.68
C GLY A 17 38.60 -3.46 26.73
N ILE A 18 39.18 -3.94 25.64
CA ILE A 18 40.04 -5.11 25.67
C ILE A 18 41.18 -4.71 26.60
N VAL A 19 41.20 -5.33 27.78
CA VAL A 19 42.36 -5.29 28.67
C VAL A 19 43.50 -5.87 27.85
N GLN A 20 44.33 -5.00 27.25
CA GLN A 20 45.60 -5.43 26.68
C GLN A 20 46.39 -6.02 27.85
N PRO A 21 46.73 -7.33 27.83
CA PRO A 21 47.65 -7.86 28.81
C PRO A 21 48.92 -7.01 28.77
N ALA A 22 49.45 -6.67 29.94
CA ALA A 22 50.71 -5.95 30.06
C ALA A 22 51.73 -6.59 29.10
N PRO A 23 52.47 -5.80 28.30
CA PRO A 23 53.40 -6.34 27.33
C PRO A 23 54.37 -7.27 28.05
N GLN A 24 54.21 -8.58 27.82
CA GLN A 24 55.20 -9.55 28.28
C GLN A 24 56.51 -9.14 27.62
N ALA A 25 57.55 -8.93 28.43
CA ALA A 25 58.91 -8.77 27.92
C ALA A 25 59.27 -10.08 27.22
N HIS A 26 59.02 -10.13 25.92
CA HIS A 26 59.39 -11.24 25.08
C HIS A 26 60.91 -11.21 24.97
N GLU A 27 61.58 -12.22 25.52
CA GLU A 27 62.96 -12.49 25.13
C GLU A 27 63.01 -12.53 23.60
N PRO A 28 63.93 -11.80 22.94
CA PRO A 28 63.96 -11.71 21.50
C PRO A 28 64.17 -13.11 20.91
N SER A 29 63.10 -13.69 20.38
CA SER A 29 63.16 -14.87 19.54
C SER A 29 63.81 -14.49 18.22
N LEU A 30 64.67 -15.37 17.69
CA LEU A 30 65.13 -15.24 16.31
C LEU A 30 63.91 -15.11 15.38
N GLY A 31 63.91 -14.08 14.55
CA GLY A 31 62.82 -13.77 13.60
C GLY A 31 61.77 -12.76 14.07
N THR A 32 61.69 -12.38 15.37
CA THR A 32 60.65 -11.42 15.84
C THR A 32 61.13 -9.97 16.00
N ALA A 33 62.44 -9.76 16.18
CA ALA A 33 63.05 -8.43 16.24
C ALA A 33 64.27 -8.37 15.31
N LEU A 34 64.33 -7.34 14.45
CA LEU A 34 65.49 -7.14 13.58
C LEU A 34 66.71 -6.76 14.45
N PRO A 35 67.84 -7.49 14.37
CA PRO A 35 69.06 -7.15 15.09
C PRO A 35 69.52 -5.73 14.76
N SER A 36 70.09 -5.03 15.74
CA SER A 36 70.74 -3.73 15.48
C SER A 36 72.01 -3.95 14.67
N ALA A 37 72.18 -3.17 13.59
CA ALA A 37 73.35 -3.22 12.72
C ALA A 37 74.01 -1.84 12.66
N PRO A 38 74.77 -1.42 13.70
CA PRO A 38 75.55 -0.19 13.59
C PRO A 38 76.58 -0.34 12.47
N ALA A 39 76.58 0.62 11.54
CA ALA A 39 77.13 0.48 10.19
C ALA A 39 78.62 0.11 10.07
N VAL A 40 79.41 0.13 11.15
CA VAL A 40 80.80 -0.34 11.17
C VAL A 40 81.18 -0.73 12.60
N PHE A 41 81.18 -2.03 12.91
CA PHE A 41 81.70 -2.57 14.16
C PHE A 41 82.69 -3.69 13.89
N GLU A 42 83.91 -3.53 14.40
CA GLU A 42 84.96 -4.55 14.39
C GLU A 42 85.68 -4.51 15.73
N THR A 43 85.81 -5.68 16.34
CA THR A 43 86.52 -5.90 17.61
C THR A 43 87.16 -7.29 17.57
N SER A 44 87.63 -7.76 18.72
CA SER A 44 88.08 -9.14 18.86
C SER A 44 87.55 -9.79 20.13
N LEU A 45 87.63 -11.12 20.19
CA LEU A 45 87.30 -11.87 21.40
C LEU A 45 88.34 -11.61 22.50
N GLN A 46 87.87 -11.21 23.67
CA GLN A 46 88.70 -11.02 24.87
C GLN A 46 89.11 -12.37 25.48
N SER A 47 88.25 -13.39 25.38
CA SER A 47 88.49 -14.75 25.88
C SER A 47 88.21 -15.78 24.79
N ARG A 48 88.85 -16.96 24.91
CA ARG A 48 88.55 -18.12 24.04
C ARG A 48 87.10 -18.55 24.29
N ILE A 49 86.40 -18.95 23.23
CA ILE A 49 85.10 -19.62 23.34
C ILE A 49 85.14 -21.03 22.76
N SER A 50 84.53 -21.99 23.44
CA SER A 50 84.30 -23.38 22.99
C SER A 50 83.08 -23.45 22.07
N SER A 51 82.82 -24.57 21.38
CA SER A 51 81.62 -24.75 20.53
C SER A 51 80.29 -24.83 21.31
N THR A 52 80.34 -24.95 22.64
CA THR A 52 79.16 -25.07 23.51
C THR A 52 78.86 -23.82 24.32
N ASP A 53 79.72 -22.80 24.26
CA ASP A 53 79.55 -21.59 25.08
C ASP A 53 78.30 -20.81 24.65
N THR A 54 77.56 -20.31 25.64
CA THR A 54 76.33 -19.51 25.47
C THR A 54 76.57 -18.03 25.72
N SER A 55 77.82 -17.61 25.92
CA SER A 55 78.25 -16.22 26.07
C SER A 55 79.66 -16.01 25.52
N LEU A 56 80.00 -14.75 25.23
CA LEU A 56 81.35 -14.33 24.85
C LEU A 56 81.66 -12.95 25.44
N THR A 57 82.94 -12.57 25.45
CA THR A 57 83.38 -11.24 25.88
C THR A 57 84.18 -10.57 24.75
N LEU A 58 83.81 -9.33 24.42
CA LEU A 58 84.44 -8.50 23.39
C LEU A 58 85.56 -7.66 24.01
N VAL A 59 86.64 -7.42 23.28
CA VAL A 59 87.72 -6.51 23.74
C VAL A 59 87.23 -5.07 23.89
N ALA A 60 86.35 -4.64 22.99
CA ALA A 60 85.70 -3.34 23.02
C ALA A 60 84.27 -3.46 22.46
N ASN A 61 83.36 -2.65 23.00
CA ASN A 61 82.00 -2.50 22.52
C ASN A 61 81.75 -1.11 21.90
N SER A 62 82.79 -0.30 21.69
CA SER A 62 82.66 1.01 21.07
C SER A 62 82.38 0.87 19.56
N VAL A 63 81.43 1.65 19.06
CA VAL A 63 81.16 1.76 17.62
C VAL A 63 81.85 2.99 17.03
N ARG A 64 82.13 2.96 15.72
CA ARG A 64 82.66 4.14 15.01
C ARG A 64 81.64 5.27 15.11
N GLY A 65 81.99 6.35 15.81
CA GLY A 65 81.07 7.45 16.14
C GLY A 65 80.91 7.73 17.65
N GLY A 66 81.51 6.91 18.52
CA GLY A 66 81.65 7.20 19.96
C GLY A 66 80.56 6.63 20.87
N SER A 67 79.53 5.99 20.31
CA SER A 67 78.52 5.25 21.10
C SER A 67 79.03 3.85 21.49
N SER A 68 78.27 3.17 22.36
CA SER A 68 78.54 1.77 22.74
C SER A 68 77.47 0.83 22.16
N LEU A 69 77.89 -0.35 21.75
CA LEU A 69 77.03 -1.44 21.33
C LEU A 69 76.20 -1.94 22.52
N SER A 70 74.90 -2.13 22.31
CA SER A 70 73.96 -2.65 23.32
C SER A 70 72.80 -3.38 22.65
N GLY A 71 72.08 -4.21 23.41
CA GLY A 71 70.89 -4.93 22.93
C GLY A 71 71.21 -6.14 22.06
N TYR A 72 70.22 -6.64 21.32
CA TYR A 72 70.36 -7.84 20.49
C TYR A 72 71.12 -7.55 19.19
N ASN A 73 72.27 -8.19 19.01
CA ASN A 73 73.17 -7.99 17.87
C ASN A 73 73.65 -9.32 17.29
N CYS A 74 73.97 -9.33 16.01
CA CYS A 74 74.51 -10.49 15.30
C CYS A 74 75.93 -10.23 14.81
N PHE A 75 76.78 -11.24 14.92
CA PHE A 75 78.20 -11.17 14.68
C PHE A 75 78.64 -12.28 13.72
N THR A 76 79.68 -11.96 12.94
CA THR A 76 80.53 -12.93 12.27
C THR A 76 81.86 -12.98 13.00
N VAL A 77 82.21 -14.16 13.51
CA VAL A 77 83.50 -14.42 14.17
C VAL A 77 84.43 -15.14 13.19
N ASP A 78 85.71 -14.78 13.19
CA ASP A 78 86.75 -15.35 12.32
C ASP A 78 86.43 -15.21 10.81
N GLU A 79 85.80 -14.09 10.42
CA GLU A 79 85.47 -13.79 9.02
C GLU A 79 86.70 -13.95 8.09
N GLY A 80 86.50 -14.62 6.95
CA GLY A 80 87.55 -14.89 5.97
C GLY A 80 88.32 -16.20 6.20
N ARG A 81 87.94 -16.96 7.22
CA ARG A 81 88.49 -18.30 7.50
C ARG A 81 87.43 -19.39 7.33
N THR A 82 87.88 -20.64 7.27
CA THR A 82 86.99 -21.81 7.15
C THR A 82 86.17 -22.08 8.42
N ASP A 83 86.61 -21.54 9.55
CA ASP A 83 85.97 -21.60 10.87
C ASP A 83 85.12 -20.34 11.15
N ALA A 84 84.73 -19.58 10.12
CA ALA A 84 83.87 -18.43 10.28
C ALA A 84 82.47 -18.83 10.79
N GLU A 85 81.95 -18.11 11.78
CA GLU A 85 80.67 -18.42 12.42
C GLU A 85 79.77 -17.20 12.53
N TYR A 86 78.49 -17.38 12.17
CA TYR A 86 77.42 -16.42 12.43
C TYR A 86 76.74 -16.73 13.76
N MET A 87 76.62 -15.74 14.64
CA MET A 87 75.97 -15.89 15.95
C MET A 87 75.27 -14.59 16.37
N CYS A 88 74.22 -14.68 17.18
CA CYS A 88 73.53 -13.51 17.71
C CYS A 88 73.38 -13.60 19.23
N GLY A 89 73.35 -12.48 19.93
CA GLY A 89 73.12 -12.44 21.37
C GLY A 89 72.90 -11.03 21.89
N THR A 90 72.68 -10.91 23.20
CA THR A 90 72.39 -9.63 23.86
C THR A 90 73.66 -9.02 24.42
N VAL A 91 74.03 -7.84 23.93
CA VAL A 91 75.21 -7.08 24.33
C VAL A 91 74.87 -6.18 25.53
N SER A 92 75.67 -6.29 26.58
CA SER A 92 75.67 -5.39 27.74
C SER A 92 77.12 -5.12 28.16
N GLY A 93 77.59 -3.89 27.93
CA GLY A 93 79.02 -3.59 28.02
C GLY A 93 79.81 -4.41 27.00
N THR A 94 80.89 -5.06 27.44
CA THR A 94 81.68 -5.99 26.61
C THR A 94 81.18 -7.42 26.65
N SER A 95 80.17 -7.74 27.46
CA SER A 95 79.62 -9.09 27.56
C SER A 95 78.49 -9.29 26.57
N VAL A 96 78.49 -10.45 25.92
CA VAL A 96 77.38 -10.90 25.06
C VAL A 96 76.82 -12.18 25.66
N SER A 97 75.56 -12.11 26.11
CA SER A 97 74.83 -13.23 26.70
C SER A 97 73.79 -13.79 25.74
N SER A 98 73.17 -14.92 26.11
CA SER A 98 72.10 -15.56 25.35
C SER A 98 72.50 -15.83 23.89
N LEU A 99 73.75 -16.27 23.67
CA LEU A 99 74.24 -16.52 22.32
C LEU A 99 73.45 -17.65 21.66
N THR A 100 72.85 -17.34 20.52
CA THR A 100 72.50 -18.35 19.52
C THR A 100 73.61 -18.44 18.50
N ARG A 101 74.14 -19.66 18.35
CA ARG A 101 75.39 -19.95 17.66
C ARG A 101 75.21 -20.81 16.42
N GLY A 102 76.17 -20.77 15.52
CA GLY A 102 76.16 -21.55 14.27
C GLY A 102 74.92 -21.27 13.43
N LEU A 103 74.57 -20.00 13.23
CA LEU A 103 73.40 -19.63 12.45
C LEU A 103 73.59 -20.06 10.99
N ASP A 104 72.60 -20.79 10.47
CA ASP A 104 72.63 -21.33 9.12
C ASP A 104 72.58 -20.18 8.09
N PRO A 105 73.57 -20.09 7.19
CA PRO A 105 73.61 -19.05 6.18
C PRO A 105 72.39 -19.00 5.25
N ALA A 106 71.70 -20.12 5.05
CA ALA A 106 70.51 -20.17 4.20
C ALA A 106 69.29 -19.52 4.86
N THR A 107 69.17 -19.62 6.20
CA THR A 107 67.97 -19.21 6.94
C THR A 107 68.17 -17.95 7.78
N GLY A 108 69.38 -17.69 8.28
CA GLY A 108 69.69 -16.59 9.19
C GLY A 108 69.16 -16.73 10.62
N THR A 109 68.28 -17.70 10.89
CA THR A 109 67.56 -17.86 12.17
C THR A 109 67.69 -19.25 12.79
N SER A 110 68.04 -20.28 12.02
CA SER A 110 68.23 -21.63 12.56
C SER A 110 69.67 -21.89 13.01
N SER A 111 69.85 -22.61 14.13
CA SER A 111 71.16 -23.00 14.65
C SER A 111 71.54 -24.39 14.13
N ASN A 112 72.75 -24.52 13.57
CA ASN A 112 73.31 -25.77 13.10
C ASN A 112 74.58 -26.12 13.90
N SER A 113 74.59 -27.29 14.54
CA SER A 113 75.73 -27.75 15.36
C SER A 113 77.03 -27.89 14.57
N ALA A 114 76.97 -28.19 13.27
CA ALA A 114 78.14 -28.30 12.40
C ALA A 114 78.81 -26.94 12.11
N LEU A 115 78.10 -25.84 12.38
CA LEU A 115 78.57 -24.47 12.19
C LEU A 115 79.01 -23.81 13.51
N LYS A 116 79.08 -24.57 14.61
CA LYS A 116 79.55 -24.07 15.92
C LYS A 116 81.03 -24.42 16.10
N PHE A 117 81.90 -23.43 16.03
CA PHE A 117 83.34 -23.62 16.11
C PHE A 117 83.90 -23.18 17.47
N ALA A 118 85.14 -23.58 17.78
CA ALA A 118 85.86 -22.99 18.91
C ALA A 118 86.72 -21.84 18.38
N HIS A 119 86.57 -20.65 18.95
CA HIS A 119 87.30 -19.46 18.52
C HIS A 119 88.35 -19.07 19.55
N ARG A 120 89.50 -18.60 19.05
CA ARG A 120 90.65 -18.19 19.87
C ARG A 120 90.49 -16.78 20.44
N VAL A 121 91.24 -16.49 21.50
CA VAL A 121 91.45 -15.09 21.94
C VAL A 121 91.98 -14.28 20.75
N GLY A 122 91.44 -13.08 20.55
CA GLY A 122 91.83 -12.21 19.44
C GLY A 122 91.18 -12.55 18.09
N ALA A 123 90.31 -13.57 18.01
CA ALA A 123 89.50 -13.81 16.82
C ALA A 123 88.70 -12.54 16.45
N ASN A 124 88.66 -12.17 15.18
CA ASN A 124 87.94 -10.98 14.74
C ASN A 124 86.44 -11.20 14.90
N VAL A 125 85.76 -10.21 15.48
CA VAL A 125 84.31 -10.18 15.64
C VAL A 125 83.79 -8.96 14.92
N LYS A 126 82.96 -9.17 13.91
CA LYS A 126 82.38 -8.09 13.11
C LYS A 126 80.87 -8.19 13.12
N ILE A 127 80.18 -7.06 13.17
CA ILE A 127 78.75 -7.05 12.82
C ILE A 127 78.70 -6.98 11.30
N THR A 128 78.19 -8.04 10.68
CA THR A 128 77.94 -8.10 9.24
C THR A 128 76.44 -8.06 9.00
N ASP A 129 76.00 -7.40 7.93
CA ASP A 129 74.57 -7.27 7.61
C ASP A 129 73.90 -8.61 7.26
N PHE A 130 74.67 -9.69 7.07
CA PHE A 130 74.19 -10.94 6.51
C PHE A 130 72.98 -11.58 7.23
N PRO A 131 72.96 -11.77 8.56
CA PRO A 131 71.77 -12.31 9.23
C PRO A 131 70.54 -11.40 9.11
N VAL A 132 70.75 -10.08 9.14
CA VAL A 132 69.68 -9.07 9.00
C VAL A 132 69.11 -9.09 7.57
N LEU A 133 69.98 -9.14 6.56
CA LEU A 133 69.60 -9.23 5.16
C LEU A 133 68.82 -10.51 4.86
N GLN A 134 69.15 -11.64 5.51
CA GLN A 134 68.38 -12.87 5.33
C GLN A 134 66.97 -12.79 5.92
N ILE A 135 66.82 -12.19 7.10
CA ILE A 135 65.50 -11.97 7.71
C ILE A 135 64.68 -11.02 6.82
N LEU A 136 65.26 -9.90 6.39
CA LEU A 136 64.59 -8.95 5.48
C LEU A 136 64.21 -9.61 4.14
N ARG A 137 65.06 -10.47 3.58
CA ARG A 137 64.76 -11.24 2.38
C ARG A 137 63.59 -12.19 2.61
N ASN A 138 63.59 -12.93 3.71
CA ASN A 138 62.52 -13.88 4.03
C ASN A 138 61.19 -13.15 4.25
N GLN A 139 61.20 -12.00 4.92
CA GLN A 139 60.03 -11.15 5.11
C GLN A 139 59.51 -10.59 3.77
N ALA A 140 60.40 -10.08 2.92
CA ALA A 140 60.03 -9.54 1.59
C ALA A 140 59.49 -10.63 0.64
N ASN A 141 59.97 -11.88 0.76
CA ASN A 141 59.46 -13.04 0.02
C ASN A 141 58.21 -13.67 0.65
N GLY A 142 57.70 -13.14 1.76
CA GLY A 142 56.54 -13.69 2.48
C GLY A 142 56.78 -15.04 3.15
N THR A 143 58.05 -15.45 3.33
CA THR A 143 58.43 -16.66 4.08
C THR A 143 58.39 -16.41 5.59
N GLU A 144 58.60 -15.17 6.02
CA GLU A 144 58.43 -14.70 7.40
C GLU A 144 57.47 -13.49 7.46
N THR A 145 56.83 -13.27 8.61
CA THR A 145 55.88 -12.17 8.81
C THR A 145 56.58 -10.91 9.31
N TYR A 146 56.10 -9.73 8.89
CA TYR A 146 56.52 -8.47 9.52
C TYR A 146 55.90 -8.34 10.92
N PRO A 147 56.69 -8.00 11.97
CA PRO A 147 56.17 -7.89 13.33
C PRO A 147 55.27 -6.66 13.54
N ASN A 148 55.36 -5.65 12.66
CA ASN A 148 54.58 -4.42 12.71
C ASN A 148 53.90 -4.17 11.36
N THR A 149 52.79 -3.40 11.39
CA THR A 149 52.11 -2.95 10.18
C THR A 149 53.03 -2.06 9.34
N LEU A 150 53.23 -2.44 8.09
CA LEU A 150 53.90 -1.60 7.11
C LEU A 150 52.93 -0.56 6.58
N HIS A 151 53.44 0.67 6.39
CA HIS A 151 52.68 1.76 5.80
C HIS A 151 53.55 2.48 4.78
N TYR A 152 52.92 3.01 3.74
CA TYR A 152 53.57 3.93 2.82
C TYR A 152 53.77 5.29 3.49
N ALA A 153 54.78 6.03 3.04
CA ALA A 153 55.03 7.40 3.50
C ALA A 153 53.94 8.40 3.03
N SER A 154 53.26 8.06 1.94
CA SER A 154 52.15 8.82 1.34
C SER A 154 51.16 7.86 0.69
N GLY A 155 49.94 8.31 0.45
CA GLY A 155 48.92 7.52 -0.25
C GLY A 155 49.40 7.00 -1.61
N VAL A 156 49.01 5.77 -1.96
CA VAL A 156 49.34 5.12 -3.23
C VAL A 156 48.10 4.93 -4.10
N THR A 157 48.28 5.01 -5.41
CA THR A 157 47.23 4.67 -6.39
C THR A 157 47.75 3.53 -7.28
N PRO A 158 47.41 2.27 -6.93
CA PRO A 158 47.70 1.10 -7.74
C PRO A 158 47.24 1.26 -9.19
N THR A 159 48.06 0.83 -10.14
CA THR A 159 47.75 0.85 -11.59
C THR A 159 47.57 -0.55 -12.18
N LEU A 160 48.31 -1.52 -11.65
CA LEU A 160 48.25 -2.92 -12.05
C LEU A 160 47.58 -3.75 -10.94
N PRO A 161 46.91 -4.88 -11.29
CA PRO A 161 46.32 -5.79 -10.29
C PRO A 161 47.32 -6.41 -9.30
N SER A 162 48.61 -6.37 -9.63
CA SER A 162 49.71 -6.91 -8.80
C SER A 162 50.37 -5.86 -7.90
N ASP A 163 49.96 -4.60 -7.99
CA ASP A 163 50.53 -3.53 -7.17
C ASP A 163 50.09 -3.69 -5.71
N LEU A 164 51.01 -3.43 -4.79
CA LEU A 164 50.68 -3.35 -3.37
C LEU A 164 49.82 -2.09 -3.11
N THR A 165 48.80 -2.21 -2.26
CA THR A 165 47.85 -1.13 -1.97
C THR A 165 47.93 -0.71 -0.51
N ASP A 166 47.69 0.57 -0.22
CA ASP A 166 47.48 1.00 1.16
C ASP A 166 46.02 0.82 1.62
N LYS A 167 45.79 1.05 2.91
CA LYS A 167 44.46 0.95 3.51
C LYS A 167 43.53 2.07 3.03
N GLU A 168 44.03 3.28 2.84
CA GLU A 168 43.23 4.45 2.44
C GLU A 168 42.60 4.23 1.07
N TYR A 169 43.37 3.69 0.12
CA TYR A 169 42.91 3.30 -1.21
C TYR A 169 41.84 2.20 -1.12
N ALA A 170 42.10 1.14 -0.33
CA ALA A 170 41.12 0.05 -0.14
C ALA A 170 39.81 0.53 0.49
N ASP A 171 39.90 1.38 1.52
CA ASP A 171 38.72 1.99 2.15
C ASP A 171 37.98 2.91 1.19
N SER A 172 38.69 3.67 0.36
CA SER A 172 38.09 4.55 -0.64
C SER A 172 37.30 3.76 -1.70
N LEU A 173 37.83 2.61 -2.13
CA LEU A 173 37.10 1.71 -3.04
C LEU A 173 35.86 1.09 -2.38
N ALA A 174 35.95 0.74 -1.10
CA ALA A 174 34.88 0.04 -0.39
C ALA A 174 33.78 0.98 0.15
N PHE A 175 34.12 2.23 0.50
CA PHE A 175 33.25 3.09 1.31
C PHE A 175 33.13 4.55 0.82
N ALA A 176 33.96 5.04 -0.12
CA ALA A 176 33.88 6.42 -0.58
C ALA A 176 33.06 6.53 -1.89
N GLY A 177 31.92 7.23 -1.81
CA GLY A 177 30.82 7.27 -2.79
C GLY A 177 31.10 7.73 -4.23
N ALA A 178 32.35 7.91 -4.66
CA ALA A 178 32.69 8.12 -6.07
C ALA A 178 33.24 6.84 -6.75
N GLY A 179 33.74 5.87 -5.98
CA GLY A 179 34.32 4.62 -6.50
C GLY A 179 33.41 3.40 -6.35
N VAL A 180 32.27 3.56 -5.66
CA VAL A 180 31.34 2.46 -5.43
C VAL A 180 30.46 2.30 -6.67
N ILE A 181 30.41 1.09 -7.22
CA ILE A 181 29.57 0.79 -8.38
C ILE A 181 28.10 0.79 -7.92
N ASP A 182 27.30 1.69 -8.49
CA ASP A 182 25.86 1.70 -8.31
C ASP A 182 25.24 0.38 -8.77
N ALA A 183 24.29 -0.14 -8.01
CA ALA A 183 23.54 -1.31 -8.44
C ALA A 183 22.74 -0.99 -9.71
N THR A 184 22.69 -1.92 -10.65
CA THR A 184 21.80 -1.83 -11.81
C THR A 184 20.87 -3.03 -11.85
N THR A 185 19.91 -3.03 -12.77
CA THR A 185 19.06 -4.20 -13.00
C THR A 185 19.86 -5.41 -13.53
N ALA A 186 21.09 -5.22 -14.00
CA ALA A 186 21.96 -6.27 -14.54
C ALA A 186 23.18 -6.61 -13.66
N SER A 187 23.60 -5.70 -12.78
CA SER A 187 24.85 -5.82 -12.02
C SER A 187 24.64 -5.52 -10.54
N LYS A 188 25.28 -6.31 -9.68
CA LYS A 188 25.33 -6.05 -8.24
C LYS A 188 26.11 -4.76 -7.98
N GLY A 189 25.71 -4.01 -6.96
CA GLY A 189 26.34 -2.76 -6.54
C GLY A 189 25.77 -2.26 -5.22
N VAL A 190 26.04 -1.01 -4.89
CA VAL A 190 25.47 -0.35 -3.70
C VAL A 190 24.21 0.42 -4.06
N VAL A 191 23.30 0.50 -3.09
CA VAL A 191 22.01 1.18 -3.18
C VAL A 191 21.84 2.10 -1.98
N GLU A 192 21.11 3.19 -2.17
CA GLU A 192 20.65 4.05 -1.10
C GLU A 192 19.29 3.56 -0.59
N LEU A 193 19.08 3.50 0.73
CA LEU A 193 17.78 3.17 1.30
C LEU A 193 16.84 4.37 1.13
N ALA A 194 15.77 4.20 0.36
CA ALA A 194 14.79 5.26 0.12
C ALA A 194 14.16 5.73 1.44
N THR A 195 13.99 7.05 1.58
CA THR A 195 13.07 7.61 2.58
C THR A 195 11.61 7.36 2.17
N GLY A 196 10.68 7.49 3.12
CA GLY A 196 9.24 7.33 2.84
C GLY A 196 8.74 8.26 1.73
N CYS A 197 9.24 9.49 1.69
CA CYS A 197 8.87 10.49 0.68
C CYS A 197 9.41 10.13 -0.70
N GLU A 198 10.66 9.70 -0.80
CA GLU A 198 11.27 9.33 -2.09
C GLU A 198 10.61 8.09 -2.68
N ALA A 199 10.36 7.08 -1.84
CA ALA A 199 9.67 5.86 -2.24
C ALA A 199 8.24 6.16 -2.74
N ALA A 200 7.51 7.08 -2.10
CA ALA A 200 6.18 7.50 -2.52
C ALA A 200 6.19 8.42 -3.76
N SER A 201 7.27 9.18 -3.97
CA SER A 201 7.39 10.15 -5.08
C SER A 201 7.94 9.52 -6.37
N SER A 202 8.24 8.22 -6.37
CA SER A 202 8.89 7.53 -7.50
C SER A 202 10.20 8.20 -7.92
N THR A 203 10.97 8.71 -6.95
CA THR A 203 12.30 9.27 -7.22
C THR A 203 13.23 8.16 -7.73
N VAL A 204 13.88 8.38 -8.87
CA VAL A 204 14.70 7.34 -9.53
C VAL A 204 16.10 7.18 -8.94
N THR A 205 16.64 8.23 -8.31
CA THR A 205 17.99 8.26 -7.74
C THR A 205 18.01 9.16 -6.51
N GLY A 206 18.67 8.70 -5.45
CA GLY A 206 18.97 9.50 -4.29
C GLY A 206 20.24 10.33 -4.50
N GLY A 207 20.79 10.85 -3.40
CA GLY A 207 22.04 11.62 -3.44
C GLY A 207 23.28 10.78 -3.70
N SER A 208 23.21 9.45 -3.51
CA SER A 208 24.37 8.56 -3.51
C SER A 208 24.21 7.29 -4.34
N GLY A 209 23.15 7.20 -5.15
CA GLY A 209 22.92 6.06 -6.04
C GLY A 209 21.43 5.76 -6.28
N PRO A 210 21.12 4.59 -6.85
CA PRO A 210 19.75 4.13 -7.02
C PRO A 210 19.10 3.81 -5.68
N LEU A 211 17.80 4.10 -5.59
CA LEU A 211 17.02 3.90 -4.38
C LEU A 211 16.48 2.46 -4.29
N VAL A 212 16.59 1.84 -3.11
CA VAL A 212 15.88 0.60 -2.77
C VAL A 212 14.84 0.88 -1.69
N VAL A 213 13.65 0.29 -1.84
CA VAL A 213 12.58 0.41 -0.84
C VAL A 213 12.86 -0.60 0.29
N PRO A 214 13.16 -0.16 1.53
CA PRO A 214 13.33 -1.08 2.65
C PRO A 214 11.99 -1.72 3.04
N ALA A 215 12.05 -2.91 3.62
CA ALA A 215 10.87 -3.63 4.12
C ALA A 215 10.07 -2.84 5.17
N SER A 216 10.72 -1.89 5.87
CA SER A 216 10.03 -0.98 6.80
C SER A 216 9.11 0.04 6.11
N LEU A 217 9.27 0.25 4.80
CA LEU A 217 8.43 1.13 3.97
C LEU A 217 7.50 0.34 3.04
N ALA A 218 7.93 -0.83 2.55
CA ALA A 218 7.11 -1.77 1.77
C ALA A 218 6.25 -2.62 2.73
N THR A 219 5.05 -2.13 3.02
CA THR A 219 4.12 -2.80 3.93
C THR A 219 2.83 -3.14 3.21
N SER A 220 2.27 -4.31 3.53
CA SER A 220 0.92 -4.70 3.15
C SER A 220 -0.13 -4.20 4.13
N THR A 221 0.24 -3.62 5.28
CA THR A 221 -0.70 -3.08 6.28
C THR A 221 -0.49 -1.58 6.49
N TYR A 222 -1.56 -0.80 6.40
CA TYR A 222 -1.54 0.62 6.69
C TYR A 222 -1.55 0.85 8.22
N ASN A 223 -0.47 1.38 8.77
CA ASN A 223 -0.44 1.87 10.16
C ASN A 223 -0.52 3.40 10.17
N ALA A 224 -1.73 3.93 10.33
CA ALA A 224 -2.01 5.36 10.40
C ALA A 224 -1.24 6.10 11.51
N ALA A 225 -0.75 5.38 12.53
CA ALA A 225 -0.16 5.98 13.73
C ALA A 225 1.35 6.30 13.60
N THR A 226 2.07 5.76 12.62
CA THR A 226 3.56 5.82 12.64
C THR A 226 4.28 6.25 11.35
N ALA A 227 3.64 6.41 10.18
CA ALA A 227 4.26 7.14 9.06
C ALA A 227 3.26 7.62 7.99
N PRO A 228 3.36 8.87 7.50
CA PRO A 228 2.47 9.43 6.48
C PRO A 228 2.74 8.95 5.04
N CYS A 229 3.92 8.40 4.74
CA CYS A 229 4.31 7.98 3.40
C CYS A 229 4.74 6.50 3.38
N ARG A 230 3.92 5.64 2.79
CA ARG A 230 4.19 4.20 2.58
C ARG A 230 3.96 3.86 1.11
N VAL A 231 4.70 2.88 0.60
CA VAL A 231 4.46 2.33 -0.73
C VAL A 231 3.49 1.15 -0.59
N LEU A 232 2.42 1.16 -1.38
CA LEU A 232 1.48 0.04 -1.40
C LEU A 232 2.18 -1.19 -1.97
N SER A 233 2.21 -2.26 -1.18
CA SER A 233 2.58 -3.61 -1.64
C SER A 233 1.41 -4.55 -1.44
N THR A 234 1.29 -5.56 -2.29
CA THR A 234 0.39 -6.68 -2.01
C THR A 234 0.88 -7.48 -0.80
N GLY A 235 -0.05 -8.10 -0.09
CA GLY A 235 0.24 -9.18 0.85
C GLY A 235 0.78 -10.43 0.14
N ASN A 236 1.07 -11.46 0.94
CA ASN A 236 1.45 -12.79 0.44
C ASN A 236 0.29 -13.53 -0.25
N ASP A 237 -0.94 -13.06 -0.08
CA ASP A 237 -2.16 -13.47 -0.78
C ASP A 237 -2.34 -12.78 -2.13
N GLY A 238 -1.44 -11.86 -2.50
CA GLY A 238 -1.54 -11.07 -3.73
C GLY A 238 -2.57 -9.95 -3.69
N LEU A 239 -3.14 -9.66 -2.51
CA LEU A 239 -4.18 -8.63 -2.34
C LEU A 239 -3.64 -7.38 -1.64
N ILE A 240 -4.32 -6.25 -1.85
CA ILE A 240 -4.07 -5.01 -1.09
C ILE A 240 -4.94 -5.06 0.16
N ASP A 241 -4.35 -4.81 1.33
CA ASP A 241 -5.10 -4.72 2.58
C ASP A 241 -6.11 -3.59 2.55
N GLN A 242 -7.29 -3.85 3.11
CA GLN A 242 -8.41 -2.91 3.12
C GLN A 242 -8.06 -1.58 3.81
N GLY A 243 -7.11 -1.58 4.75
CA GLY A 243 -6.64 -0.38 5.44
C GLY A 243 -6.00 0.68 4.53
N PHE A 244 -5.62 0.33 3.30
CA PHE A 244 -5.19 1.31 2.30
C PHE A 244 -6.33 2.06 1.61
N LEU A 245 -7.56 1.56 1.73
CA LEU A 245 -8.76 2.26 1.26
C LEU A 245 -9.35 3.06 2.44
N PRO A 246 -9.67 4.34 2.26
CA PRO A 246 -10.32 5.11 3.30
C PRO A 246 -11.70 4.51 3.60
N THR A 247 -12.08 4.46 4.88
CA THR A 247 -13.43 4.02 5.30
C THR A 247 -14.53 4.89 4.71
N THR A 248 -14.19 6.14 4.35
CA THR A 248 -15.08 7.08 3.66
C THR A 248 -14.37 7.66 2.45
N ILE A 249 -14.88 7.34 1.26
CA ILE A 249 -14.39 7.91 0.00
C ILE A 249 -15.08 9.27 -0.21
N SER A 250 -14.37 10.36 0.04
CA SER A 250 -14.89 11.74 -0.09
C SER A 250 -14.72 12.36 -1.48
N LYS A 251 -14.08 11.62 -2.41
CA LYS A 251 -13.86 12.03 -3.80
C LYS A 251 -14.28 10.90 -4.73
N ASN A 252 -14.84 11.24 -5.90
CA ASN A 252 -15.21 10.23 -6.89
C ASN A 252 -13.98 9.42 -7.34
N ILE A 253 -14.00 8.11 -7.14
CA ILE A 253 -13.03 7.15 -7.70
C ILE A 253 -13.73 6.46 -8.86
N THR A 254 -13.14 6.54 -10.06
CA THR A 254 -13.66 5.84 -11.24
C THR A 254 -12.89 4.56 -11.43
N PHE A 255 -13.57 3.43 -11.34
CA PHE A 255 -13.06 2.13 -11.72
C PHE A 255 -13.54 1.82 -13.15
N ALA A 256 -12.72 1.11 -13.93
CA ALA A 256 -13.05 0.74 -15.30
C ALA A 256 -13.08 -0.79 -15.42
N GLY A 257 -14.05 -1.32 -16.18
CA GLY A 257 -14.26 -2.76 -16.31
C GLY A 257 -15.43 -3.25 -15.46
N THR A 258 -15.39 -4.53 -15.05
CA THR A 258 -16.40 -5.13 -14.17
C THR A 258 -15.90 -5.11 -12.74
N ASP A 259 -16.39 -4.16 -11.96
CA ASP A 259 -16.08 -4.04 -10.55
C ASP A 259 -17.18 -4.69 -9.70
N THR A 260 -16.81 -5.60 -8.80
CA THR A 260 -17.73 -6.19 -7.84
C THR A 260 -17.46 -5.60 -6.47
N PHE A 261 -18.22 -4.58 -6.09
CA PHE A 261 -18.25 -4.09 -4.71
C PHE A 261 -19.20 -4.97 -3.91
N SER A 262 -18.65 -5.85 -3.06
CA SER A 262 -19.44 -6.76 -2.22
C SER A 262 -20.21 -6.08 -1.09
N SER A 263 -20.23 -4.73 -1.03
CA SER A 263 -21.06 -3.98 -0.10
C SER A 263 -22.36 -3.53 -0.78
N SER A 264 -23.47 -3.92 -0.17
CA SER A 264 -24.77 -3.37 -0.51
C SER A 264 -24.78 -1.88 -0.20
N THR A 265 -25.01 -1.01 -1.18
CA THR A 265 -25.40 0.37 -0.87
C THR A 265 -26.77 0.28 -0.24
N VAL A 266 -26.82 0.27 1.09
CA VAL A 266 -28.07 0.14 1.83
C VAL A 266 -28.70 1.51 2.01
N ILE A 267 -29.91 1.71 1.46
CA ILE A 267 -30.78 2.79 1.94
C ILE A 267 -31.49 2.23 3.17
N GLY A 268 -30.94 2.51 4.35
CA GLY A 268 -31.38 1.87 5.60
C GLY A 268 -30.91 0.42 5.70
N SER A 269 -31.81 -0.54 5.49
CA SER A 269 -31.52 -2.00 5.57
C SER A 269 -31.61 -2.72 4.23
N PHE A 270 -31.86 -2.01 3.13
CA PHE A 270 -32.10 -2.60 1.80
C PHE A 270 -31.07 -2.19 0.79
N ASN A 271 -30.58 -3.15 0.01
CA ASN A 271 -29.80 -2.88 -1.19
C ASN A 271 -30.57 -1.92 -2.11
N ALA A 272 -30.01 -0.76 -2.40
CA ALA A 272 -30.64 0.26 -3.25
C ALA A 272 -30.99 -0.28 -4.65
N VAL A 273 -30.24 -1.29 -5.12
CA VAL A 273 -30.47 -1.95 -6.41
C VAL A 273 -31.69 -2.88 -6.41
N ASP A 274 -32.23 -3.26 -5.26
CA ASP A 274 -33.31 -4.25 -5.17
C ASP A 274 -34.68 -3.64 -4.89
N ILE A 275 -34.75 -2.33 -4.60
CA ILE A 275 -36.03 -1.63 -4.44
C ILE A 275 -36.71 -1.52 -5.81
N GLY A 276 -37.78 -2.30 -6.01
CA GLY A 276 -38.71 -2.14 -7.14
C GLY A 276 -38.42 -2.96 -8.39
N LYS A 277 -37.54 -3.97 -8.32
CA LYS A 277 -37.32 -4.90 -9.44
C LYS A 277 -38.51 -5.83 -9.69
N ASN A 278 -39.23 -6.18 -8.62
CA ASN A 278 -40.41 -7.03 -8.74
C ASN A 278 -41.67 -6.18 -8.71
N VAL A 279 -42.56 -6.42 -9.67
CA VAL A 279 -43.81 -5.69 -9.82
C VAL A 279 -44.94 -6.68 -10.00
N GLN A 280 -46.02 -6.51 -9.24
CA GLN A 280 -47.28 -7.21 -9.46
C GLN A 280 -48.39 -6.20 -9.70
N VAL A 281 -49.13 -6.38 -10.79
CA VAL A 281 -50.24 -5.52 -11.19
C VAL A 281 -51.54 -6.27 -11.03
N PHE A 282 -52.50 -5.63 -10.35
CA PHE A 282 -53.85 -6.13 -10.13
C PHE A 282 -54.84 -5.26 -10.91
N THR A 283 -55.47 -5.85 -11.92
CA THR A 283 -56.61 -5.28 -12.67
C THR A 283 -57.94 -5.90 -12.26
N GLY A 284 -57.88 -6.92 -11.39
CA GLY A 284 -59.01 -7.53 -10.68
C GLY A 284 -58.60 -7.87 -9.25
N SER A 285 -59.59 -8.09 -8.38
CA SER A 285 -59.35 -8.45 -6.98
C SER A 285 -58.60 -9.78 -6.86
N GLY A 286 -57.74 -9.89 -5.84
CA GLY A 286 -56.88 -11.05 -5.65
C GLY A 286 -56.14 -11.02 -4.32
N THR A 287 -55.00 -11.68 -4.26
CA THR A 287 -54.15 -11.73 -3.07
C THR A 287 -52.70 -11.52 -3.48
N PHE A 288 -52.03 -10.57 -2.82
CA PHE A 288 -50.59 -10.40 -2.91
C PHE A 288 -49.93 -11.34 -1.90
N LEU A 289 -49.15 -12.31 -2.38
CA LEU A 289 -48.36 -13.19 -1.52
C LEU A 289 -47.05 -12.47 -1.19
N VAL A 290 -46.81 -12.18 0.08
CA VAL A 290 -45.62 -11.45 0.53
C VAL A 290 -44.41 -12.37 0.39
N PRO A 291 -43.42 -12.06 -0.46
CA PRO A 291 -42.26 -12.93 -0.63
C PRO A 291 -41.43 -13.00 0.64
N THR A 292 -40.72 -14.11 0.84
CA THR A 292 -39.88 -14.32 2.01
C THR A 292 -38.88 -13.16 2.16
N ASN A 293 -38.74 -12.64 3.38
CA ASN A 293 -37.87 -11.52 3.75
C ASN A 293 -38.33 -10.12 3.28
N VAL A 294 -39.49 -9.97 2.66
CA VAL A 294 -40.06 -8.66 2.34
C VAL A 294 -40.79 -8.10 3.57
N LYS A 295 -40.33 -6.95 4.07
CA LYS A 295 -40.96 -6.26 5.21
C LYS A 295 -41.74 -5.01 4.80
N LYS A 296 -41.41 -4.39 3.67
CA LYS A 296 -42.07 -3.19 3.16
C LYS A 296 -42.30 -3.31 1.67
N VAL A 297 -43.41 -2.77 1.18
CA VAL A 297 -43.75 -2.70 -0.24
C VAL A 297 -44.20 -1.29 -0.63
N SER A 298 -43.89 -0.85 -1.84
CA SER A 298 -44.48 0.36 -2.42
C SER A 298 -45.76 -0.01 -3.13
N VAL A 299 -46.88 0.60 -2.74
CA VAL A 299 -48.18 0.38 -3.38
C VAL A 299 -48.62 1.68 -4.06
N GLU A 300 -49.08 1.58 -5.29
CA GLU A 300 -49.73 2.64 -6.06
C GLU A 300 -51.08 2.11 -6.54
N MET A 301 -52.17 2.86 -6.37
CA MET A 301 -53.49 2.39 -6.75
C MET A 301 -54.46 3.50 -7.14
N VAL A 302 -55.44 3.15 -7.96
CA VAL A 302 -56.56 4.01 -8.36
C VAL A 302 -57.87 3.30 -8.00
N GLY A 303 -58.80 4.02 -7.37
CA GLY A 303 -60.18 3.56 -7.17
C GLY A 303 -60.93 3.40 -8.50
N SER A 304 -62.12 2.81 -8.50
CA SER A 304 -62.90 2.74 -9.74
C SER A 304 -63.63 4.05 -10.07
N GLY A 305 -64.02 4.22 -11.33
CA GLY A 305 -64.88 5.32 -11.74
C GLY A 305 -66.36 5.04 -11.46
N GLY A 306 -67.14 6.10 -11.25
CA GLY A 306 -68.60 6.03 -11.18
C GLY A 306 -69.25 5.92 -12.56
N GLY A 307 -70.44 5.33 -12.63
CA GLY A 307 -71.23 5.34 -13.86
C GLY A 307 -71.89 6.70 -14.10
N SER A 308 -72.26 6.97 -15.35
CA SER A 308 -73.01 8.17 -15.73
C SER A 308 -74.51 7.91 -15.76
N SER A 309 -75.33 8.96 -15.73
CA SER A 309 -76.76 8.87 -16.02
C SER A 309 -77.07 9.33 -17.44
N GLY A 310 -78.13 8.75 -18.00
CA GLY A 310 -78.75 9.21 -19.25
C GLY A 310 -79.68 10.40 -19.03
N CYS A 311 -79.93 11.17 -20.10
CA CYS A 311 -80.99 12.18 -20.12
C CYS A 311 -82.37 11.49 -20.24
N SER A 312 -83.34 11.83 -19.39
CA SER A 312 -84.69 11.24 -19.41
C SER A 312 -85.76 12.11 -20.08
N THR A 313 -85.48 13.38 -20.42
CA THR A 313 -86.47 14.31 -21.01
C THR A 313 -85.88 15.23 -22.09
N SER A 314 -86.63 15.44 -23.17
CA SER A 314 -86.19 16.06 -24.43
C SER A 314 -85.92 17.57 -24.40
N SER A 315 -86.13 18.27 -23.28
CA SER A 315 -86.06 19.75 -23.25
C SER A 315 -84.98 20.35 -22.34
N SER A 316 -84.27 19.55 -21.54
CA SER A 316 -83.13 20.03 -20.73
C SER A 316 -82.18 18.89 -20.39
N CYS A 317 -81.38 18.45 -21.37
CA CYS A 317 -80.47 17.33 -21.15
C CYS A 317 -79.25 17.73 -20.33
N THR A 318 -79.27 17.35 -19.06
CA THR A 318 -78.11 17.41 -18.20
C THR A 318 -77.80 16.03 -17.64
N GLY A 319 -77.28 15.15 -18.49
CA GLY A 319 -76.76 13.85 -18.03
C GLY A 319 -75.61 14.07 -17.05
N SER A 320 -75.63 13.41 -15.90
CA SER A 320 -74.55 13.53 -14.93
C SER A 320 -73.37 12.67 -15.39
N PRO A 321 -72.18 13.25 -15.57
CA PRO A 321 -70.99 12.45 -15.87
C PRO A 321 -70.61 11.59 -14.67
N GLY A 322 -70.02 10.42 -14.94
CA GLY A 322 -69.40 9.59 -13.93
C GLY A 322 -68.12 10.24 -13.40
N SER A 323 -67.89 10.16 -12.10
CA SER A 323 -66.69 10.68 -11.44
C SER A 323 -65.50 9.72 -11.56
N SER A 324 -64.27 10.22 -11.51
CA SER A 324 -63.06 9.38 -11.44
C SER A 324 -62.79 8.84 -10.02
N GLY A 325 -62.10 7.72 -9.94
CA GLY A 325 -61.55 7.17 -8.71
C GLY A 325 -60.33 7.94 -8.20
N GLU A 326 -60.12 7.88 -6.88
CA GLU A 326 -58.99 8.50 -6.18
C GLU A 326 -57.68 7.77 -6.51
N TYR A 327 -56.56 8.49 -6.58
CA TYR A 327 -55.22 7.90 -6.62
C TYR A 327 -54.57 7.93 -5.23
N ARG A 328 -53.94 6.81 -4.83
CA ARG A 328 -53.18 6.74 -3.58
C ARG A 328 -51.88 5.96 -3.77
N ALA A 329 -50.81 6.43 -3.13
CA ALA A 329 -49.53 5.74 -3.07
C ALA A 329 -48.92 5.80 -1.68
N GLY A 330 -48.17 4.76 -1.31
CA GLY A 330 -47.50 4.70 -0.01
C GLY A 330 -46.59 3.50 0.14
N ILE A 331 -45.67 3.60 1.13
CA ILE A 331 -44.83 2.48 1.56
C ILE A 331 -45.52 1.79 2.73
N ILE A 332 -45.88 0.53 2.54
CA ILE A 332 -46.65 -0.28 3.50
C ILE A 332 -45.75 -1.30 4.17
N ASP A 333 -45.81 -1.40 5.49
CA ASP A 333 -45.16 -2.48 6.25
C ASP A 333 -46.01 -3.76 6.18
N VAL A 334 -45.43 -4.81 5.61
CA VAL A 334 -46.06 -6.13 5.45
C VAL A 334 -45.38 -7.21 6.30
N SER A 335 -44.46 -6.82 7.19
CA SER A 335 -43.63 -7.75 7.98
C SER A 335 -44.41 -8.69 8.88
N ALA A 336 -45.64 -8.30 9.28
CA ALA A 336 -46.53 -9.10 10.12
C ALA A 336 -47.48 -10.03 9.33
N THR A 337 -47.34 -10.11 8.00
CA THR A 337 -48.27 -10.84 7.13
C THR A 337 -47.54 -11.67 6.08
N THR A 338 -48.11 -12.82 5.71
CA THR A 338 -47.62 -13.65 4.58
C THR A 338 -48.40 -13.40 3.30
N SER A 339 -49.57 -12.76 3.40
CA SER A 339 -50.39 -12.37 2.26
C SER A 339 -51.23 -11.15 2.60
N VAL A 340 -51.57 -10.37 1.58
CA VAL A 340 -52.41 -9.18 1.67
C VAL A 340 -53.54 -9.28 0.67
N ALA A 341 -54.78 -9.17 1.14
CA ALA A 341 -55.95 -9.13 0.27
C ALA A 341 -55.92 -7.86 -0.59
N VAL A 342 -56.15 -8.00 -1.90
CA VAL A 342 -56.22 -6.89 -2.85
C VAL A 342 -57.64 -6.81 -3.39
N THR A 343 -58.31 -5.68 -3.17
CA THR A 343 -59.59 -5.37 -3.82
C THR A 343 -59.33 -4.36 -4.92
N VAL A 344 -59.66 -4.72 -6.16
CA VAL A 344 -59.71 -3.74 -7.24
C VAL A 344 -61.15 -3.27 -7.36
N GLY A 345 -61.35 -1.95 -7.26
CA GLY A 345 -62.66 -1.35 -7.39
C GLY A 345 -63.30 -1.71 -8.72
N THR A 346 -64.56 -2.14 -8.72
CA THR A 346 -65.38 -2.31 -9.91
C THR A 346 -65.99 -0.98 -10.32
N GLY A 347 -65.97 -0.68 -11.62
CA GLY A 347 -66.66 0.50 -12.15
C GLY A 347 -68.14 0.51 -11.81
N GLY A 348 -68.69 1.68 -11.53
CA GLY A 348 -70.13 1.83 -11.26
C GLY A 348 -70.95 1.58 -12.51
N THR A 349 -72.06 0.84 -12.42
CA THR A 349 -73.05 0.78 -13.50
C THR A 349 -73.72 2.13 -13.73
N ALA A 350 -74.51 2.29 -14.79
CA ALA A 350 -75.24 3.53 -15.06
C ALA A 350 -75.96 4.07 -13.80
N SER A 351 -75.77 5.35 -13.51
CA SER A 351 -76.33 6.04 -12.33
C SER A 351 -75.94 5.44 -10.97
N SER A 352 -74.78 4.79 -10.88
CA SER A 352 -74.28 4.21 -9.62
C SER A 352 -72.80 4.51 -9.38
N ASP A 353 -72.43 4.55 -8.10
CA ASP A 353 -71.05 4.72 -7.64
C ASP A 353 -70.18 3.53 -8.06
N GLY A 354 -68.90 3.79 -8.28
CA GLY A 354 -67.90 2.73 -8.29
C GLY A 354 -67.65 2.16 -6.89
N THR A 355 -66.88 1.08 -6.80
CA THR A 355 -66.36 0.57 -5.51
C THR A 355 -64.88 0.93 -5.32
N SER A 356 -64.45 1.12 -4.06
CA SER A 356 -63.08 1.52 -3.75
C SER A 356 -62.07 0.40 -4.01
N SER A 357 -60.88 0.75 -4.47
CA SER A 357 -59.74 -0.17 -4.49
C SER A 357 -59.12 -0.24 -3.09
N ARG A 358 -58.65 -1.40 -2.64
CA ARG A 358 -58.03 -1.62 -1.31
C ARG A 358 -56.81 -2.53 -1.36
N PHE A 359 -55.75 -2.15 -0.64
CA PHE A 359 -54.66 -3.05 -0.25
C PHE A 359 -54.88 -3.44 1.22
N SER A 360 -55.76 -4.41 1.45
CA SER A 360 -56.31 -4.77 2.77
C SER A 360 -56.78 -3.53 3.55
N THR A 361 -56.49 -3.45 4.84
CA THR A 361 -56.73 -2.27 5.70
C THR A 361 -55.60 -1.24 5.63
N PHE A 362 -54.50 -1.52 4.93
CA PHE A 362 -53.32 -0.65 4.89
C PHE A 362 -53.54 0.59 4.03
N MET A 363 -54.25 0.45 2.91
CA MET A 363 -54.45 1.54 1.96
C MET A 363 -55.78 1.40 1.22
N VAL A 364 -56.54 2.49 1.11
CA VAL A 364 -57.81 2.56 0.38
C VAL A 364 -57.76 3.75 -0.58
N ALA A 365 -58.16 3.53 -1.82
CA ALA A 365 -58.43 4.59 -2.79
C ALA A 365 -59.93 4.62 -3.09
N GLY A 366 -60.59 5.74 -2.75
CA GLY A 366 -62.02 5.95 -2.93
C GLY A 366 -62.47 5.81 -4.39
N SER A 367 -63.72 5.42 -4.58
CA SER A 367 -64.34 5.35 -5.91
C SER A 367 -64.90 6.70 -6.35
N GLY A 368 -65.08 6.85 -7.66
CA GLY A 368 -65.90 7.89 -8.23
C GLY A 368 -67.36 7.73 -7.80
N ARG A 369 -67.93 8.79 -7.23
CA ARG A 369 -69.34 8.85 -6.85
C ARG A 369 -70.20 9.44 -7.96
N PHE A 370 -71.35 8.84 -8.17
CA PHE A 370 -72.43 9.40 -8.95
C PHE A 370 -73.15 10.48 -8.12
N ASN A 371 -73.24 11.69 -8.65
CA ASN A 371 -74.07 12.74 -8.06
C ASN A 371 -75.31 12.96 -8.93
N ALA A 372 -76.45 12.48 -8.45
CA ALA A 372 -77.74 12.60 -9.14
C ALA A 372 -78.24 14.05 -9.22
N ALA A 373 -77.76 14.94 -8.34
CA ALA A 373 -78.43 16.21 -8.05
C ALA A 373 -77.76 17.45 -8.66
N ALA A 374 -76.58 17.32 -9.28
CA ALA A 374 -75.90 18.44 -9.91
C ALA A 374 -74.98 17.94 -11.02
N ASN A 375 -74.90 18.71 -12.11
CA ASN A 375 -74.05 18.46 -13.30
C ASN A 375 -72.54 18.50 -13.04
N THR A 376 -72.13 18.25 -11.80
CA THR A 376 -70.77 18.24 -11.31
C THR A 376 -70.56 16.88 -10.65
N GLY A 377 -69.97 15.94 -11.40
CA GLY A 377 -69.41 14.74 -10.79
C GLY A 377 -68.35 15.16 -9.77
N SER A 378 -68.53 14.80 -8.51
CA SER A 378 -67.49 14.95 -7.49
C SER A 378 -66.51 13.79 -7.66
N GLY A 379 -65.51 13.98 -8.52
CA GLY A 379 -64.30 13.16 -8.57
C GLY A 379 -63.70 13.04 -7.18
N GLY A 380 -63.24 11.85 -6.79
CA GLY A 380 -62.20 11.78 -5.77
C GLY A 380 -60.99 12.46 -6.39
N ASP A 381 -60.65 13.66 -5.91
CA ASP A 381 -59.50 14.40 -6.44
C ASP A 381 -58.33 13.44 -6.56
N ILE A 382 -57.86 13.26 -7.80
CA ILE A 382 -56.51 12.79 -8.04
C ILE A 382 -55.65 13.90 -7.44
N ALA A 383 -55.26 13.75 -6.17
CA ALA A 383 -54.45 14.69 -5.42
C ALA A 383 -53.04 14.72 -6.01
N ILE A 384 -52.92 15.24 -7.22
CA ILE A 384 -51.67 15.65 -7.84
C ILE A 384 -51.55 17.14 -7.55
N PRO A 385 -50.44 17.62 -6.96
CA PRO A 385 -50.14 19.04 -6.89
C PRO A 385 -49.87 19.55 -8.31
N GLY A 386 -50.94 19.93 -9.01
CA GLY A 386 -50.96 20.51 -10.34
C GLY A 386 -52.27 21.28 -10.46
N ALA A 387 -52.18 22.55 -10.83
CA ALA A 387 -53.22 23.57 -10.68
C ALA A 387 -54.64 23.13 -11.07
N LEU A 388 -55.63 23.68 -10.35
CA LEU A 388 -57.06 23.60 -10.65
C LEU A 388 -57.30 23.73 -12.16
N GLY A 389 -57.71 22.64 -12.81
CA GLY A 389 -58.29 22.71 -14.14
C GLY A 389 -59.58 23.51 -14.02
N SER A 390 -59.54 24.75 -14.49
CA SER A 390 -60.63 25.71 -14.44
C SER A 390 -61.89 25.17 -15.10
N VAL A 391 -63.01 25.31 -14.40
CA VAL A 391 -64.36 25.23 -14.99
C VAL A 391 -64.50 26.38 -15.98
N GLY A 392 -64.50 26.07 -17.27
CA GLY A 392 -64.66 27.04 -18.33
C GLY A 392 -65.64 26.57 -19.38
N ALA A 393 -66.94 26.78 -19.15
CA ALA A 393 -67.93 27.15 -20.17
C ALA A 393 -69.29 27.46 -19.53
N VAL A 394 -69.52 28.73 -19.21
CA VAL A 394 -70.87 29.32 -19.21
C VAL A 394 -71.06 29.94 -20.59
N GLY A 395 -72.05 29.45 -21.35
CA GLY A 395 -72.53 30.17 -22.53
C GLY A 395 -73.01 29.28 -23.68
N SER A 396 -74.34 29.21 -23.83
CA SER A 396 -75.13 28.61 -24.92
C SER A 396 -75.32 27.09 -24.91
N ALA A 397 -76.52 26.67 -25.31
CA ALA A 397 -77.13 25.35 -25.14
C ALA A 397 -76.46 24.23 -25.96
N LEU A 398 -75.19 23.97 -25.68
CA LEU A 398 -74.47 22.80 -26.14
C LEU A 398 -74.11 21.99 -24.89
N CYS A 399 -74.57 20.73 -24.83
CA CYS A 399 -74.33 19.81 -23.72
C CYS A 399 -72.83 19.46 -23.65
N VAL A 400 -71.97 20.34 -23.14
CA VAL A 400 -70.53 20.09 -22.97
C VAL A 400 -70.29 19.67 -21.52
N ALA A 401 -70.38 18.37 -21.26
CA ALA A 401 -69.94 17.80 -19.98
C ALA A 401 -68.42 17.57 -20.04
N ILE A 402 -67.63 18.50 -19.48
CA ILE A 402 -66.19 18.34 -19.35
C ILE A 402 -65.91 17.45 -18.14
N SER A 403 -65.52 16.20 -18.36
CA SER A 403 -65.01 15.33 -17.30
C SER A 403 -63.57 15.74 -16.94
N GLY A 404 -63.25 15.80 -15.65
CA GLY A 404 -61.90 16.13 -15.16
C GLY A 404 -60.82 15.20 -15.73
N THR A 405 -59.66 15.76 -16.06
CA THR A 405 -58.52 15.05 -16.66
C THR A 405 -57.73 14.26 -15.60
N SER A 406 -57.44 12.99 -15.86
CA SER A 406 -56.45 12.20 -15.10
C SER A 406 -55.12 12.10 -15.88
N ARG A 407 -53.95 12.16 -15.21
CA ARG A 407 -52.62 12.04 -15.87
C ARG A 407 -52.33 10.67 -16.49
N PHE A 408 -53.18 9.66 -16.25
CA PHE A 408 -53.02 8.31 -16.79
C PHE A 408 -53.94 8.00 -17.99
N GLY A 409 -54.68 8.98 -18.48
CA GLY A 409 -55.42 8.91 -19.74
C GLY A 409 -55.17 10.17 -20.56
N THR A 410 -55.04 10.03 -21.87
CA THR A 410 -55.08 11.20 -22.77
C THR A 410 -56.36 11.98 -22.54
N PRO A 411 -56.37 13.32 -22.61
CA PRO A 411 -57.61 14.07 -22.53
C PRO A 411 -58.55 13.56 -23.62
N PHE A 412 -59.64 12.91 -23.24
CA PHE A 412 -60.70 12.60 -24.18
C PHE A 412 -61.46 13.90 -24.42
N PHE A 413 -60.91 14.72 -25.31
CA PHE A 413 -61.68 15.80 -25.89
C PHE A 413 -62.84 15.16 -26.63
N TRP A 414 -64.06 15.55 -26.26
CA TRP A 414 -65.26 15.18 -26.97
C TRP A 414 -65.06 15.52 -28.45
N GLY A 415 -64.86 14.49 -29.28
CA GLY A 415 -65.14 14.61 -30.70
C GLY A 415 -66.62 14.88 -30.82
N SER A 416 -67.00 15.94 -31.54
CA SER A 416 -68.38 16.24 -31.91
C SER A 416 -68.91 15.18 -32.89
N GLY A 417 -69.00 13.93 -32.42
CA GLY A 417 -69.57 12.80 -33.13
C GLY A 417 -71.02 12.65 -32.69
N SER A 418 -71.93 12.80 -33.64
CA SER A 418 -73.38 12.61 -33.54
C SER A 418 -73.80 11.15 -33.29
N GLY A 419 -73.04 10.40 -32.48
CA GLY A 419 -73.32 9.02 -32.12
C GLY A 419 -74.06 8.92 -30.79
N THR A 420 -75.22 8.29 -30.80
CA THR A 420 -76.16 8.06 -29.69
C THR A 420 -75.64 7.12 -28.57
N GLY A 421 -74.32 7.01 -28.37
CA GLY A 421 -73.73 6.15 -27.36
C GLY A 421 -72.62 6.85 -26.58
N GLY A 422 -72.73 6.89 -25.26
CA GLY A 422 -71.65 7.42 -24.40
C GLY A 422 -70.35 6.64 -24.64
N GLY A 423 -69.27 7.35 -24.97
CA GLY A 423 -67.97 6.73 -25.21
C GLY A 423 -67.43 6.11 -23.92
N ALA A 424 -66.98 4.85 -23.99
CA ALA A 424 -66.19 4.25 -22.92
C ALA A 424 -65.01 5.15 -22.60
N GLY A 425 -64.86 5.52 -21.32
CA GLY A 425 -63.60 6.07 -20.84
C GLY A 425 -62.47 5.14 -21.28
N GLN A 426 -61.26 5.67 -21.43
CA GLN A 426 -60.07 4.84 -21.62
C GLN A 426 -59.17 5.02 -20.40
N GLY A 427 -58.87 3.93 -19.68
CA GLY A 427 -57.98 3.94 -18.52
C GLY A 427 -58.67 3.63 -17.19
N TYR A 428 -57.94 2.98 -16.29
CA TYR A 428 -58.46 2.53 -14.99
C TYR A 428 -58.94 3.70 -14.13
N GLY A 429 -60.07 3.49 -13.44
CA GLY A 429 -60.66 4.46 -12.53
C GLY A 429 -61.38 5.63 -13.18
N ASN A 430 -61.47 5.70 -14.51
CA ASN A 430 -62.19 6.77 -15.18
C ASN A 430 -63.71 6.56 -15.10
N GLY A 431 -64.45 7.65 -14.90
CA GLY A 431 -65.92 7.66 -15.02
C GLY A 431 -66.35 7.67 -16.49
N HIS A 432 -67.64 7.41 -16.73
CA HIS A 432 -68.22 7.42 -18.08
C HIS A 432 -68.88 8.76 -18.42
N SER A 433 -69.04 9.10 -19.70
CA SER A 433 -69.80 10.29 -20.12
C SER A 433 -71.31 10.03 -20.05
N GLY A 434 -72.12 11.00 -19.61
CA GLY A 434 -73.58 10.90 -19.75
C GLY A 434 -73.97 10.83 -21.23
N GLY A 435 -74.96 10.01 -21.58
CA GLY A 435 -75.55 10.02 -22.92
C GLY A 435 -76.44 11.26 -23.09
N CYS A 436 -76.17 12.08 -24.11
CA CYS A 436 -77.08 13.16 -24.52
C CYS A 436 -77.78 12.76 -25.83
N GLU A 437 -79.11 12.76 -25.84
CA GLU A 437 -79.86 12.67 -27.08
C GLU A 437 -80.02 14.07 -27.67
N MET A 438 -79.53 14.28 -28.89
CA MET A 438 -79.68 15.57 -29.58
C MET A 438 -80.86 15.60 -30.56
N ASN A 439 -81.65 14.52 -30.69
CA ASN A 439 -82.78 14.46 -31.61
C ASN A 439 -84.05 13.98 -30.90
N ASN A 440 -85.19 14.55 -31.32
CA ASN A 440 -86.53 14.53 -30.70
C ASN A 440 -87.21 13.15 -30.61
N ASP A 441 -86.45 12.06 -30.73
CA ASP A 441 -86.95 10.69 -30.85
C ASP A 441 -86.89 9.95 -29.49
N ASN A 442 -87.25 10.59 -28.37
CA ASN A 442 -87.66 10.01 -27.08
C ASN A 442 -86.94 8.76 -26.50
N ALA A 443 -85.74 8.38 -26.93
CA ALA A 443 -85.12 7.09 -26.63
C ALA A 443 -84.00 7.19 -25.59
N ALA A 444 -84.23 7.93 -24.49
CA ALA A 444 -83.36 8.10 -23.32
C ALA A 444 -82.03 7.32 -23.38
N GLY A 445 -80.97 7.97 -23.91
CA GLY A 445 -79.67 7.33 -24.05
C GLY A 445 -79.15 6.83 -22.70
N SER A 446 -78.92 5.53 -22.56
CA SER A 446 -78.45 4.94 -21.30
C SER A 446 -77.08 5.52 -20.91
N GLY A 447 -76.92 5.90 -19.64
CA GLY A 447 -75.60 6.18 -19.09
C GLY A 447 -74.69 4.94 -19.20
N GLY A 448 -73.37 5.15 -19.24
CA GLY A 448 -72.43 4.05 -19.30
C GLY A 448 -71.81 3.73 -17.94
N SER A 449 -71.16 2.57 -17.89
CA SER A 449 -70.50 2.10 -16.68
C SER A 449 -69.12 2.74 -16.56
N GLY A 450 -68.74 3.15 -15.35
CA GLY A 450 -67.37 3.54 -15.05
C GLY A 450 -66.39 2.39 -15.24
N LEU A 451 -65.10 2.68 -15.22
CA LEU A 451 -64.05 1.68 -15.34
C LEU A 451 -63.52 1.22 -14.00
N SER A 452 -63.11 -0.05 -13.94
CA SER A 452 -62.46 -0.63 -12.76
C SER A 452 -61.15 0.10 -12.43
N GLY A 453 -60.75 0.04 -11.15
CA GLY A 453 -59.49 0.57 -10.68
C GLY A 453 -58.28 -0.27 -11.10
N ILE A 454 -57.11 0.08 -10.55
CA ILE A 454 -55.86 -0.67 -10.70
C ILE A 454 -55.06 -0.59 -9.40
N LEU A 455 -54.26 -1.62 -9.09
CA LEU A 455 -53.30 -1.60 -7.99
C LEU A 455 -51.98 -2.20 -8.44
N ILE A 456 -50.87 -1.54 -8.10
CA ILE A 456 -49.50 -1.92 -8.44
C ILE A 456 -48.72 -2.06 -7.14
N VAL A 457 -48.10 -3.21 -6.92
CA VAL A 457 -47.21 -3.48 -5.78
C VAL A 457 -45.79 -3.65 -6.30
N ARG A 458 -44.83 -2.95 -5.69
CA ARG A 458 -43.39 -3.09 -5.95
C ARG A 458 -42.65 -3.46 -4.67
N TRP A 459 -41.71 -4.40 -4.74
CA TRP A 459 -40.94 -4.87 -3.59
C TRP A 459 -39.52 -5.31 -3.93
#